data_AF-A0A2I0N324-F1
#
_entry.id   AF-A0A2I0N324-F1
#
_cell.length_a   1.000
_cell.length_b   1.000
_cell.length_c   1.000
_cell.angle_alpha   90.00
_cell.angle_beta   90.00
_cell.angle_gamma   90.00
#
_symmetry.space_group_name_H-M   'P 1'
#
loop_
_entity.id
_entity.type
_entity.pdbx_description
1 polymer ?
#
loop_
_entity_poly.entity_id
_entity_poly.type
_entity_poly.pdbx_seq_one_letter_code
_entity_poly.pdbx_strand_id
1 'polypeptide(L)'
;MEKKGIATERGNRNRLIIAINKEFKKLKAELKEAEQFFMSLWGKVKSAMGKYSSEKQEEYHLSPDLFDVYSYIETYYRIQKELSKNLSYNNRARKEHFDSNKHMHTLAYMRNNNLKTILDIQLKKDEVAIKLKNNKDKISDCNKAIKNIDTLLKQAKIIKENKAVYDKYKKADNSILSKIAGASKEEYYHSHKEEIDKYKRAKAIVKNLTGSEKIETKKWEKIKSDLQTEISHLVFGNVKVQHLEAINTIE
;
A
#
# COMPACT_ATOMS: atom_id res chain seq x y z
N MET A 1 46.99 10.81 -21.89
CA MET A 1 46.42 9.92 -22.92
C MET A 1 45.23 10.61 -23.61
N GLU A 2 44.12 10.91 -22.92
CA GLU A 2 42.98 11.62 -23.54
C GLU A 2 43.29 13.06 -24.00
N LYS A 3 44.04 13.86 -23.22
CA LYS A 3 44.52 15.20 -23.65
C LYS A 3 45.51 15.17 -24.82
N LYS A 4 46.04 13.99 -25.16
CA LYS A 4 46.94 13.75 -26.30
C LYS A 4 46.20 13.14 -27.51
N GLY A 5 44.87 13.13 -27.51
CA GLY A 5 44.04 12.63 -28.62
C GLY A 5 43.87 11.11 -28.70
N ILE A 6 44.48 10.33 -27.80
CA ILE A 6 44.40 8.86 -27.80
C ILE A 6 43.14 8.42 -27.05
N ALA A 7 42.26 7.68 -27.72
CA ALA A 7 41.03 7.15 -27.13
C ALA A 7 41.35 6.12 -26.04
N THR A 8 40.82 6.33 -24.84
CA THR A 8 40.93 5.39 -23.72
C THR A 8 39.54 4.80 -23.44
N GLU A 9 39.52 3.59 -22.89
CA GLU A 9 38.26 2.93 -22.52
C GLU A 9 37.48 3.75 -21.46
N ARG A 10 38.20 4.35 -20.50
CA ARG A 10 37.62 5.24 -19.47
C ARG A 10 37.05 6.53 -20.08
N GLY A 11 37.72 7.11 -21.07
CA GLY A 11 37.27 8.31 -21.77
C GLY A 11 36.04 8.05 -22.63
N ASN A 12 35.99 6.89 -23.29
CA ASN A 12 34.80 6.45 -24.03
C ASN A 12 33.61 6.22 -23.11
N ARG A 13 33.81 5.56 -21.95
CA ARG A 13 32.77 5.41 -20.92
C ARG A 13 32.26 6.76 -20.40
N ASN A 14 33.16 7.72 -20.15
CA ASN A 14 32.76 9.07 -19.72
C ASN A 14 31.96 9.82 -20.80
N ARG A 15 32.34 9.73 -22.08
CA ARG A 15 31.58 10.32 -23.19
C ARG A 15 30.18 9.70 -23.31
N LEU A 16 30.07 8.38 -23.13
CA LEU A 16 28.78 7.68 -23.11
C LEU A 16 27.90 8.13 -21.93
N ILE A 17 28.46 8.27 -20.73
CA ILE A 17 27.74 8.78 -19.56
C ILE A 17 27.23 10.21 -19.80
N ILE A 18 28.04 11.06 -20.41
CA ILE A 18 27.64 12.43 -20.76
C ILE A 18 26.51 12.43 -21.80
N ALA A 19 26.60 11.58 -22.83
CA ALA A 19 25.56 11.43 -23.85
C ALA A 19 24.24 10.92 -23.23
N ILE A 20 24.29 9.87 -22.40
CA ILE A 20 23.13 9.32 -21.71
C ILE A 20 22.49 10.37 -20.79
N ASN A 21 23.30 11.10 -20.01
CA ASN A 21 22.78 12.16 -19.14
C ASN A 21 22.13 13.31 -19.93
N LYS A 22 22.61 13.60 -21.13
CA LYS A 22 22.01 14.60 -22.02
C LYS A 22 20.64 14.14 -22.51
N GLU A 23 20.51 12.90 -22.96
CA GLU A 23 19.23 12.33 -23.39
C GLU A 23 18.26 12.18 -22.21
N PHE A 24 18.74 11.78 -21.04
CA PHE A 24 17.92 11.68 -19.83
C PHE A 24 17.37 13.04 -19.38
N LYS A 25 18.16 14.12 -19.53
CA LYS A 25 17.69 15.49 -19.27
C LYS A 25 16.59 15.92 -20.24
N LYS A 26 16.70 15.57 -21.53
CA LYS A 26 15.64 15.84 -22.53
C LYS A 26 14.37 15.08 -22.20
N LEU A 27 14.48 13.77 -21.92
CA LEU A 27 13.35 12.94 -21.52
C LEU A 27 12.64 13.51 -20.29
N LYS A 28 13.41 14.00 -19.30
CA LYS A 28 12.84 14.64 -18.11
C LYS A 28 12.11 15.95 -18.43
N ALA A 29 12.58 16.72 -19.41
CA ALA A 29 11.92 17.93 -19.85
C ALA A 29 10.60 17.61 -20.59
N GLU A 30 10.63 16.65 -21.53
CA GLU A 30 9.45 16.17 -22.25
C GLU A 30 8.39 15.59 -21.31
N LEU A 31 8.80 14.82 -20.29
CA LEU A 31 7.89 14.32 -19.25
C LEU A 31 7.23 15.45 -18.46
N LYS A 32 7.97 16.50 -18.14
CA LYS A 32 7.44 17.66 -17.41
C LYS A 32 6.46 18.46 -18.27
N GLU A 33 6.75 18.62 -19.56
CA GLU A 33 5.84 19.25 -20.52
C GLU A 33 4.56 18.44 -20.70
N ALA A 34 4.66 17.12 -20.78
CA ALA A 34 3.50 16.22 -20.80
C ALA A 34 2.67 16.35 -19.51
N GLU A 35 3.30 16.34 -18.34
CA GLU A 35 2.63 16.53 -17.04
C GLU A 35 1.89 17.88 -16.98
N GLN A 36 2.52 18.96 -17.45
CA GLN A 36 1.90 20.28 -17.52
C GLN A 36 0.74 20.32 -18.52
N PHE A 37 0.88 19.67 -19.67
CA PHE A 37 -0.19 19.53 -20.65
C PHE A 37 -1.39 18.77 -20.06
N PHE A 38 -1.15 17.64 -19.39
CA PHE A 38 -2.20 16.87 -18.69
C PHE A 38 -2.90 17.71 -17.61
N MET A 39 -2.15 18.44 -16.79
CA MET A 39 -2.74 19.33 -15.77
C MET A 39 -3.58 20.45 -16.40
N SER A 40 -3.14 21.00 -17.54
CA SER A 40 -3.90 22.03 -18.26
C SER A 40 -5.18 21.48 -18.88
N LEU A 41 -5.13 20.27 -19.47
CA LEU A 41 -6.31 19.59 -20.01
C LEU A 41 -7.28 19.26 -18.88
N TRP A 42 -6.78 18.75 -17.76
CA TRP A 42 -7.58 18.48 -16.57
C TRP A 42 -8.26 19.74 -16.03
N GLY A 43 -7.54 20.86 -15.96
CA GLY A 43 -8.11 22.16 -15.57
C GLY A 43 -9.21 22.63 -16.53
N LYS A 44 -8.98 22.54 -17.84
CA LYS A 44 -9.98 22.89 -18.86
C LYS A 44 -11.22 22.01 -18.77
N VAL A 45 -11.03 20.70 -18.66
CA VAL A 45 -12.09 19.70 -18.52
C VAL A 45 -12.89 19.93 -17.23
N LYS A 46 -12.23 20.17 -16.09
CA LYS A 46 -12.89 20.52 -14.82
C LYS A 46 -13.66 21.85 -14.91
N SER A 47 -13.13 22.85 -15.60
CA SER A 47 -13.80 24.14 -15.78
C SER A 47 -15.00 24.06 -16.72
N ALA A 48 -14.90 23.30 -17.81
CA ALA A 48 -15.99 23.04 -18.75
C ALA A 48 -17.10 22.23 -18.08
N MET A 49 -16.74 21.24 -17.24
CA MET A 49 -17.68 20.51 -16.41
C MET A 49 -18.33 21.38 -15.34
N GLY A 50 -17.58 22.27 -14.69
CA GLY A 50 -18.12 23.19 -13.69
C GLY A 50 -19.17 24.12 -14.30
N LYS A 51 -18.88 24.69 -15.47
CA LYS A 51 -19.83 25.49 -16.25
C LYS A 51 -21.02 24.67 -16.72
N TYR A 52 -20.80 23.48 -17.27
CA TYR A 52 -21.86 22.54 -17.65
C TYR A 52 -22.75 22.17 -16.46
N SER A 53 -22.20 21.94 -15.27
CA SER A 53 -22.96 21.59 -14.07
C SER A 53 -23.80 22.77 -13.54
N SER A 54 -23.28 24.00 -13.61
CA SER A 54 -24.02 25.21 -13.25
C SER A 54 -25.12 25.56 -14.27
N GLU A 55 -24.82 25.50 -15.56
CA GLU A 55 -25.78 25.71 -16.66
C GLU A 55 -26.87 24.62 -16.65
N LYS A 56 -26.52 23.37 -16.35
CA LYS A 56 -27.48 22.27 -16.17
C LYS A 56 -28.33 22.42 -14.92
N GLN A 57 -27.83 22.99 -13.81
CA GLN A 57 -28.63 23.23 -12.61
C GLN A 57 -29.82 24.17 -12.88
N GLU A 58 -29.63 25.21 -13.69
CA GLU A 58 -30.73 26.09 -14.12
C GLU A 58 -31.68 25.39 -15.12
N GLU A 59 -31.15 24.51 -15.98
CA GLU A 59 -31.94 23.74 -16.96
C GLU A 59 -32.74 22.57 -16.34
N TYR A 60 -32.23 21.92 -15.28
CA TYR A 60 -32.88 20.82 -14.54
C TYR A 60 -34.17 21.27 -13.83
N HIS A 61 -34.32 22.56 -13.55
CA HIS A 61 -35.57 23.12 -13.04
C HIS A 61 -36.65 23.31 -14.14
N LEU A 62 -36.29 23.17 -15.43
CA LEU A 62 -37.16 23.55 -16.56
C LEU A 62 -37.35 22.47 -17.65
N SER A 63 -36.55 21.40 -17.74
CA SER A 63 -36.81 20.30 -18.70
C SER A 63 -36.17 18.96 -18.31
N PRO A 64 -36.92 17.84 -18.16
CA PRO A 64 -36.41 16.56 -17.63
C PRO A 64 -35.74 15.62 -18.66
N ASP A 65 -35.53 16.01 -19.91
CA ASP A 65 -35.27 15.04 -21.01
C ASP A 65 -33.80 14.78 -21.37
N LEU A 66 -32.80 15.29 -20.62
CA LEU A 66 -31.39 15.04 -20.92
C LEU A 66 -30.73 14.03 -19.94
N PHE A 67 -30.83 12.74 -20.30
CA PHE A 67 -30.07 11.56 -19.81
C PHE A 67 -29.35 11.70 -18.45
N ASP A 68 -30.12 11.76 -17.36
CA ASP A 68 -29.64 11.60 -15.99
C ASP A 68 -29.46 10.09 -15.67
N VAL A 69 -28.35 9.72 -15.01
CA VAL A 69 -28.08 8.31 -14.67
C VAL A 69 -29.15 7.76 -13.72
N TYR A 70 -29.77 8.62 -12.90
CA TYR A 70 -30.91 8.25 -12.07
C TYR A 70 -32.10 7.76 -12.92
N SER A 71 -32.44 8.49 -13.98
CA SER A 71 -33.51 8.10 -14.91
C SER A 71 -33.19 6.77 -15.60
N TYR A 72 -31.95 6.58 -16.03
CA TYR A 72 -31.50 5.29 -16.60
C TYR A 72 -31.69 4.13 -15.62
N ILE A 73 -31.29 4.29 -14.36
CA ILE A 73 -31.42 3.26 -13.31
C ILE A 73 -32.89 2.97 -13.01
N GLU A 74 -33.74 3.99 -13.00
CA GLU A 74 -35.18 3.83 -12.81
C GLU A 74 -35.82 3.08 -13.99
N THR A 75 -35.51 3.46 -15.23
CA THR A 75 -35.98 2.76 -16.43
C THR A 75 -35.52 1.31 -16.44
N TYR A 76 -34.25 1.05 -16.14
CA TYR A 76 -33.72 -0.31 -16.03
C TYR A 76 -34.48 -1.14 -14.98
N TYR A 77 -34.70 -0.59 -13.78
CA TYR A 77 -35.46 -1.27 -12.73
C TYR A 77 -36.91 -1.58 -13.16
N ARG A 78 -37.59 -0.65 -13.83
CA ARG A 78 -38.93 -0.87 -14.40
C ARG A 78 -38.94 -2.01 -15.42
N ILE A 79 -37.96 -2.06 -16.33
CA ILE A 79 -37.83 -3.16 -17.30
C ILE A 79 -37.62 -4.50 -16.58
N GLN A 80 -36.75 -4.54 -15.57
CA GLN A 80 -36.48 -5.77 -14.81
C GLN A 80 -37.72 -6.31 -14.06
N LYS A 81 -38.59 -5.41 -13.61
CA LYS A 81 -39.89 -5.73 -13.01
C LYS A 81 -40.93 -6.21 -14.03
N GLU A 82 -40.92 -5.69 -15.25
CA GLU A 82 -41.78 -6.23 -16.30
C GLU A 82 -41.33 -7.63 -16.74
N LEU A 83 -40.02 -7.85 -16.89
CA LEU A 83 -39.47 -9.17 -17.23
C LEU A 83 -39.73 -10.22 -16.14
N SER A 84 -39.78 -9.84 -14.86
CA SER A 84 -40.09 -10.78 -13.77
C SER A 84 -41.51 -11.35 -13.86
N LYS A 85 -42.43 -10.70 -14.60
CA LYS A 85 -43.79 -11.19 -14.82
C LYS A 85 -43.85 -12.48 -15.62
N ASN A 86 -42.80 -12.82 -16.36
CA ASN A 86 -42.70 -14.09 -17.08
C ASN A 86 -42.25 -15.24 -16.19
N LEU A 87 -41.85 -14.97 -14.94
CA LEU A 87 -41.43 -15.99 -13.99
C LEU A 87 -42.62 -16.54 -13.20
N SER A 88 -42.43 -17.77 -12.69
CA SER A 88 -43.31 -18.37 -11.69
C SER A 88 -43.36 -17.50 -10.43
N TYR A 89 -44.46 -17.58 -9.68
CA TYR A 89 -44.70 -16.75 -8.49
C TYR A 89 -43.51 -16.69 -7.52
N ASN A 90 -42.97 -17.85 -7.13
CA ASN A 90 -41.84 -17.92 -6.19
C ASN A 90 -40.55 -17.31 -6.75
N ASN A 91 -40.28 -17.52 -8.04
CA ASN A 91 -39.08 -16.96 -8.68
C ASN A 91 -39.20 -15.45 -8.89
N ARG A 92 -40.40 -14.98 -9.23
CA ARG A 92 -40.73 -13.55 -9.32
C ARG A 92 -40.52 -12.85 -7.99
N ALA A 93 -41.10 -13.36 -6.90
CA ALA A 93 -40.99 -12.76 -5.58
C ALA A 93 -39.53 -12.62 -5.13
N ARG A 94 -38.70 -13.66 -5.38
CA ARG A 94 -37.25 -13.62 -5.09
C ARG A 94 -36.51 -12.59 -5.94
N LYS A 95 -36.79 -12.55 -7.25
CA LYS A 95 -36.16 -11.60 -8.18
C LYS A 95 -36.54 -10.16 -7.84
N GLU A 96 -37.82 -9.88 -7.60
CA GLU A 96 -38.29 -8.53 -7.27
C GLU A 96 -37.72 -8.02 -5.95
N HIS A 97 -37.62 -8.89 -4.93
CA HIS A 97 -36.96 -8.54 -3.67
C HIS A 97 -35.48 -8.19 -3.90
N PHE A 98 -34.76 -9.01 -4.67
CA PHE A 98 -33.36 -8.76 -5.01
C PHE A 98 -33.18 -7.45 -5.80
N ASP A 99 -33.94 -7.25 -6.87
CA ASP A 99 -33.85 -6.07 -7.74
C ASP A 99 -34.21 -4.78 -7.00
N SER A 100 -35.22 -4.83 -6.12
CA SER A 100 -35.63 -3.66 -5.32
C SER A 100 -34.55 -3.27 -4.33
N ASN A 101 -33.95 -4.25 -3.63
CA ASN A 101 -32.82 -3.99 -2.74
C ASN A 101 -31.63 -3.42 -3.51
N LYS A 102 -31.28 -4.00 -4.67
CA LYS A 102 -30.20 -3.49 -5.53
C LYS A 102 -30.47 -2.06 -5.99
N HIS A 103 -31.68 -1.76 -6.42
CA HIS A 103 -32.08 -0.42 -6.85
C HIS A 103 -31.95 0.61 -5.72
N MET A 104 -32.51 0.31 -4.53
CA MET A 104 -32.41 1.19 -3.36
C MET A 104 -30.95 1.43 -2.92
N HIS A 105 -30.14 0.38 -2.87
CA HIS A 105 -28.72 0.51 -2.53
C HIS A 105 -27.96 1.36 -3.55
N THR A 106 -28.24 1.19 -4.84
CA THR A 106 -27.61 1.97 -5.91
C THR A 106 -27.96 3.45 -5.79
N LEU A 107 -29.24 3.78 -5.61
CA LEU A 107 -29.71 5.15 -5.42
C LEU A 107 -29.11 5.81 -4.16
N ALA A 108 -29.09 5.08 -3.04
CA ALA A 108 -28.51 5.56 -1.79
C ALA A 108 -27.01 5.82 -1.94
N TYR A 109 -26.27 4.92 -2.61
CA TYR A 109 -24.85 5.09 -2.86
C TYR A 109 -24.57 6.30 -3.76
N MET A 110 -25.28 6.43 -4.88
CA MET A 110 -25.16 7.58 -5.77
C MET A 110 -25.45 8.88 -5.06
N ARG A 111 -26.52 8.93 -4.26
CA ARG A 111 -26.89 10.12 -3.48
C ARG A 111 -25.81 10.49 -2.48
N ASN A 112 -25.31 9.53 -1.71
CA ASN A 112 -24.28 9.76 -0.70
C ASN A 112 -22.93 10.19 -1.29
N ASN A 113 -22.70 9.93 -2.59
CA ASN A 113 -21.48 10.28 -3.30
C ASN A 113 -21.69 11.36 -4.36
N ASN A 114 -22.88 11.98 -4.42
CA ASN A 114 -23.25 13.00 -5.42
C ASN A 114 -23.01 12.57 -6.88
N LEU A 115 -23.29 11.30 -7.21
CA LEU A 115 -23.10 10.75 -8.55
C LEU A 115 -24.34 11.00 -9.39
N LYS A 116 -24.31 11.96 -10.31
CA LYS A 116 -25.45 12.32 -11.17
C LYS A 116 -25.21 11.97 -12.63
N THR A 117 -23.95 12.02 -13.06
CA THR A 117 -23.56 11.79 -14.45
C THR A 117 -22.69 10.54 -14.59
N ILE A 118 -22.57 10.03 -15.81
CA ILE A 118 -21.62 8.95 -16.13
C ILE A 118 -20.19 9.35 -15.75
N LEU A 119 -19.86 10.62 -15.90
CA LEU A 119 -18.55 11.15 -15.57
C LEU A 119 -18.27 11.13 -14.07
N ASP A 120 -19.27 11.46 -13.23
CA ASP A 120 -19.13 11.33 -11.77
C ASP A 120 -18.83 9.88 -11.37
N ILE A 121 -19.48 8.91 -12.03
CA ILE A 121 -19.25 7.48 -11.79
C ILE A 121 -17.83 7.08 -12.21
N GLN A 122 -17.36 7.54 -13.37
CA GLN A 122 -15.99 7.27 -13.84
C GLN A 122 -14.94 7.86 -12.90
N LEU A 123 -15.11 9.12 -12.51
CA LEU A 123 -14.22 9.78 -11.55
C LEU A 123 -14.22 9.06 -10.20
N LYS A 124 -15.39 8.60 -9.75
CA LYS A 124 -15.51 7.85 -8.51
C LYS A 124 -14.81 6.49 -8.58
N LYS A 125 -14.90 5.80 -9.73
CA LYS A 125 -14.21 4.54 -10.00
C LYS A 125 -12.70 4.73 -9.93
N ASP A 126 -12.17 5.78 -10.56
CA ASP A 126 -10.73 6.07 -10.53
C ASP A 126 -10.26 6.44 -9.12
N GLU A 127 -11.03 7.25 -8.39
CA GLU A 127 -10.76 7.57 -6.98
C GLU A 127 -10.67 6.30 -6.11
N VAL A 128 -11.62 5.37 -6.30
CA VAL A 128 -11.69 4.07 -5.62
C VAL A 128 -10.48 3.21 -5.98
N ALA A 129 -10.14 3.08 -7.26
CA ALA A 129 -9.01 2.29 -7.72
C ALA A 129 -7.67 2.80 -7.13
N ILE A 130 -7.48 4.12 -7.10
CA ILE A 130 -6.31 4.75 -6.48
C ILE A 130 -6.26 4.44 -4.98
N LYS A 131 -7.39 4.57 -4.26
CA LYS A 131 -7.45 4.24 -2.83
C LYS A 131 -7.13 2.77 -2.55
N LEU A 132 -7.68 1.84 -3.34
CA LEU A 132 -7.40 0.41 -3.22
C LEU A 132 -5.92 0.11 -3.41
N LYS A 133 -5.29 0.71 -4.44
CA LYS A 133 -3.85 0.57 -4.68
C LYS A 133 -3.04 1.10 -3.48
N ASN A 134 -3.34 2.32 -3.02
CA ASN A 134 -2.64 2.92 -1.88
C ASN A 134 -2.77 2.08 -0.61
N ASN A 135 -3.95 1.52 -0.34
CA ASN A 135 -4.17 0.64 0.80
C ASN A 135 -3.38 -0.67 0.67
N LYS A 136 -3.32 -1.25 -0.53
CA LYS A 136 -2.50 -2.44 -0.80
C LYS A 136 -1.01 -2.17 -0.54
N ASP A 137 -0.51 -1.03 -0.99
CA ASP A 137 0.89 -0.64 -0.77
C ASP A 137 1.18 -0.45 0.74
N LYS A 138 0.30 0.25 1.46
CA LYS A 138 0.39 0.39 2.93
C LYS A 138 0.38 -0.96 3.66
N ILE A 139 -0.53 -1.87 3.29
CA ILE A 139 -0.60 -3.21 3.88
C ILE A 139 0.70 -3.98 3.64
N SER A 140 1.29 -3.84 2.44
CA SER A 140 2.59 -4.46 2.12
C SER A 140 3.71 -3.93 3.04
N ASP A 141 3.75 -2.61 3.26
CA ASP A 141 4.75 -1.99 4.11
C ASP A 141 4.57 -2.34 5.59
N CYS A 142 3.33 -2.37 6.11
CA CYS A 142 3.02 -2.88 7.44
C CYS A 142 3.49 -4.33 7.61
N ASN A 143 3.24 -5.20 6.62
CA ASN A 143 3.69 -6.59 6.66
C ASN A 143 5.22 -6.72 6.68
N LYS A 144 5.95 -5.90 5.91
CA LYS A 144 7.43 -5.86 5.97
C LYS A 144 7.91 -5.43 7.36
N ALA A 145 7.29 -4.41 7.94
CA ALA A 145 7.63 -3.95 9.29
C ALA A 145 7.37 -5.02 10.36
N ILE A 146 6.24 -5.74 10.27
CA ILE A 146 5.93 -6.87 11.16
C ILE A 146 6.99 -7.97 11.05
N LYS A 147 7.44 -8.34 9.84
CA LYS A 147 8.52 -9.33 9.65
C LYS A 147 9.84 -8.92 10.30
N ASN A 148 10.19 -7.63 10.23
CA ASN A 148 11.36 -7.10 10.92
C ASN A 148 11.20 -7.19 12.45
N ILE A 149 10.01 -6.87 12.96
CA ILE A 149 9.69 -6.99 14.39
C ILE A 149 9.74 -8.45 14.86
N ASP A 150 9.18 -9.39 14.10
CA ASP A 150 9.26 -10.82 14.43
C ASP A 150 10.71 -11.32 14.48
N THR A 151 11.54 -10.81 13.57
CA THR A 151 12.98 -11.07 13.61
C THR A 151 13.61 -10.53 14.89
N LEU A 152 13.28 -9.29 15.29
CA LEU A 152 13.76 -8.67 16.53
C LEU A 152 13.33 -9.47 17.77
N LEU A 153 12.08 -9.91 17.85
CA LEU A 153 11.57 -10.72 18.95
C LEU A 153 12.28 -12.08 19.03
N LYS A 154 12.53 -12.73 17.89
CA LYS A 154 13.33 -13.96 17.83
C LYS A 154 14.76 -13.73 18.32
N GLN A 155 15.43 -12.65 17.90
CA GLN A 155 16.78 -12.34 18.35
C GLN A 155 16.82 -11.99 19.84
N ALA A 156 15.81 -11.29 20.37
CA ALA A 156 15.71 -11.03 21.80
C ALA A 156 15.62 -12.31 22.64
N LYS A 157 14.87 -13.31 22.15
CA LYS A 157 14.80 -14.63 22.79
C LYS A 157 16.17 -15.31 22.82
N ILE A 158 16.88 -15.36 21.69
CA ILE A 158 18.24 -15.91 21.60
C ILE A 158 19.20 -15.19 22.55
N ILE A 159 19.15 -13.86 22.59
CA ILE A 159 19.98 -13.04 23.49
C ILE A 159 19.68 -13.40 24.95
N LYS A 160 18.41 -13.55 25.32
CA LYS A 160 17.99 -13.92 26.68
C LYS A 160 18.51 -15.31 27.07
N GLU A 161 18.35 -16.30 26.19
CA GLU A 161 18.76 -17.69 26.43
C GLU A 161 20.28 -17.83 26.59
N ASN A 162 21.07 -17.12 25.78
CA ASN A 162 22.53 -17.26 25.76
C ASN A 162 23.25 -16.23 26.66
N LYS A 163 22.51 -15.35 27.35
CA LYS A 163 23.07 -14.25 28.13
C LYS A 163 24.01 -14.72 29.24
N ALA A 164 23.61 -15.74 30.00
CA ALA A 164 24.38 -16.21 31.14
C ALA A 164 25.76 -16.76 30.71
N VAL A 165 25.78 -17.52 29.61
CA VAL A 165 27.01 -18.07 29.02
C VAL A 165 27.90 -16.95 28.50
N TYR A 166 27.32 -15.99 27.77
CA TYR A 166 28.06 -14.85 27.24
C TYR A 166 28.63 -13.95 28.36
N ASP A 167 27.86 -13.68 29.41
CA ASP A 167 28.30 -12.86 30.55
C ASP A 167 29.45 -13.54 31.31
N LYS A 168 29.44 -14.88 31.45
CA LYS A 168 30.57 -15.66 32.00
C LYS A 168 31.80 -15.58 31.11
N TYR A 169 31.65 -15.77 29.80
CA TYR A 169 32.73 -15.62 28.82
C TYR A 169 33.36 -14.22 28.88
N LYS A 170 32.54 -13.18 28.98
CA LYS A 170 33.01 -11.78 29.07
C LYS A 170 33.76 -11.50 30.37
N LYS A 171 33.35 -12.11 31.50
CA LYS A 171 34.03 -11.98 32.80
C LYS A 171 35.35 -12.75 32.87
N ALA A 172 35.46 -13.89 32.17
CA ALA A 172 36.69 -14.69 32.11
C ALA A 172 37.90 -13.89 31.54
N ASP A 173 37.63 -12.85 30.76
CA ASP A 173 38.62 -11.93 30.18
C ASP A 173 39.32 -11.05 31.24
N ASN A 174 38.65 -10.74 32.35
CA ASN A 174 39.08 -9.70 33.31
C ASN A 174 39.31 -10.22 34.74
N SER A 175 39.20 -11.53 34.99
CA SER A 175 39.31 -12.09 36.33
C SER A 175 40.74 -12.51 36.68
N ILE A 176 41.20 -12.17 37.89
CA ILE A 176 42.49 -12.64 38.43
C ILE A 176 42.47 -14.17 38.63
N LEU A 177 41.29 -14.75 38.90
CA LEU A 177 41.12 -16.20 39.11
C LEU A 177 41.28 -17.03 37.83
N SER A 178 40.92 -16.51 36.65
CA SER A 178 41.13 -17.23 35.37
C SER A 178 42.61 -17.30 34.98
N LYS A 179 43.42 -16.34 35.43
CA LYS A 179 44.89 -16.36 35.26
C LYS A 179 45.58 -17.37 36.19
N ILE A 180 44.96 -17.71 37.33
CA ILE A 180 45.52 -18.61 38.35
C ILE A 180 45.04 -20.07 38.16
N ALA A 181 43.80 -20.27 37.71
CA ALA A 181 43.17 -21.59 37.64
C ALA A 181 43.39 -22.35 36.31
N GLY A 182 44.15 -21.79 35.35
CA GLY A 182 44.49 -22.46 34.09
C GLY A 182 43.36 -22.61 33.06
N ALA A 183 42.10 -22.37 33.42
CA ALA A 183 40.98 -22.37 32.48
C ALA A 183 40.99 -21.09 31.64
N SER A 184 41.57 -21.15 30.45
CA SER A 184 41.72 -19.98 29.57
C SER A 184 40.37 -19.52 29.02
N LYS A 185 40.25 -18.22 28.72
CA LYS A 185 39.08 -17.66 28.02
C LYS A 185 38.85 -18.38 26.69
N GLU A 186 39.92 -18.81 26.03
CA GLU A 186 39.90 -19.63 24.82
C GLU A 186 39.26 -20.99 25.03
N GLU A 187 39.55 -21.71 26.11
CA GLU A 187 38.93 -23.01 26.43
C GLU A 187 37.44 -22.87 26.72
N TYR A 188 37.04 -21.86 27.49
CA TYR A 188 35.63 -21.56 27.75
C TYR A 188 34.90 -21.19 26.45
N TYR A 189 35.55 -20.40 25.59
CA TYR A 189 35.02 -20.07 24.27
C TYR A 189 34.85 -21.32 23.40
N HIS A 190 35.83 -22.22 23.34
CA HIS A 190 35.72 -23.45 22.54
C HIS A 190 34.59 -24.35 23.05
N SER A 191 34.44 -24.45 24.36
CA SER A 191 33.41 -25.29 25.00
C SER A 191 31.99 -24.77 24.80
N HIS A 192 31.83 -23.46 24.59
CA HIS A 192 30.52 -22.79 24.47
C HIS A 192 30.44 -21.90 23.22
N LYS A 193 31.16 -22.28 22.18
CA LYS A 193 31.36 -21.48 20.97
C LYS A 193 30.03 -21.13 20.33
N GLU A 194 29.13 -22.11 20.26
CA GLU A 194 27.85 -21.98 19.58
C GLU A 194 26.95 -20.95 20.28
N GLU A 195 26.84 -20.99 21.60
CA GLU A 195 26.04 -20.07 22.41
C GLU A 195 26.59 -18.64 22.35
N ILE A 196 27.91 -18.50 22.46
CA ILE A 196 28.60 -17.21 22.40
C ILE A 196 28.42 -16.58 21.01
N ASP A 197 28.60 -17.36 19.94
CA ASP A 197 28.44 -16.87 18.57
C ASP A 197 26.97 -16.59 18.23
N LYS A 198 26.02 -17.39 18.73
CA LYS A 198 24.57 -17.09 18.63
C LYS A 198 24.23 -15.76 19.30
N TYR A 199 24.74 -15.52 20.51
CA TYR A 199 24.53 -14.26 21.23
C TYR A 199 25.09 -13.06 20.43
N LYS A 200 26.35 -13.15 19.99
CA LYS A 200 27.03 -12.07 19.22
C LYS A 200 26.26 -11.75 17.93
N ARG A 201 25.87 -12.79 17.17
CA ARG A 201 25.10 -12.63 15.92
C ARG A 201 23.73 -11.99 16.19
N ALA A 202 23.00 -12.45 17.20
CA ALA A 202 21.70 -11.89 17.54
C ALA A 202 21.79 -10.40 17.92
N LYS A 203 22.81 -10.02 18.70
CA LYS A 203 23.10 -8.60 19.02
C LYS A 203 23.40 -7.76 17.79
N ALA A 204 24.22 -8.27 16.87
CA ALA A 204 24.54 -7.57 15.62
C ALA A 204 23.29 -7.37 14.74
N ILE A 205 22.42 -8.37 14.63
CA ILE A 205 21.15 -8.25 13.88
C ILE A 205 20.24 -7.19 14.50
N VAL A 206 20.08 -7.18 15.83
CA VAL A 206 19.28 -6.16 16.52
C VAL A 206 19.83 -4.76 16.27
N LYS A 207 21.15 -4.59 16.35
CA LYS A 207 21.83 -3.32 16.05
C LYS A 207 21.60 -2.86 14.62
N ASN A 208 21.70 -3.76 13.66
CA ASN A 208 21.49 -3.43 12.24
C ASN A 208 20.04 -3.01 11.95
N LEU A 209 19.07 -3.66 12.59
CA LEU A 209 17.64 -3.39 12.37
C LEU A 209 17.12 -2.16 13.14
N THR A 210 17.73 -1.81 14.27
CA THR A 210 17.22 -0.74 15.16
C THR A 210 18.16 0.44 15.34
N GLY A 211 19.42 0.33 14.90
CA GLY A 211 20.50 1.26 15.24
C GLY A 211 20.96 1.18 16.70
N SER A 212 20.37 0.30 17.51
CA SER A 212 20.62 0.18 18.95
C SER A 212 20.83 -1.28 19.35
N GLU A 213 21.63 -1.51 20.39
CA GLU A 213 21.78 -2.84 20.99
C GLU A 213 20.76 -3.11 22.10
N LYS A 214 19.88 -2.14 22.38
CA LYS A 214 18.87 -2.22 23.44
C LYS A 214 17.73 -3.14 23.04
N ILE A 215 17.36 -4.03 23.96
CA ILE A 215 16.26 -4.98 23.77
C ILE A 215 14.99 -4.39 24.35
N GLU A 216 14.00 -4.12 23.49
CA GLU A 216 12.75 -3.45 23.85
C GLU A 216 11.53 -4.32 23.50
N THR A 217 11.52 -5.59 23.91
CA THR A 217 10.49 -6.58 23.51
C THR A 217 9.05 -6.09 23.69
N LYS A 218 8.72 -5.52 24.86
CA LYS A 218 7.37 -4.97 25.12
C LYS A 218 6.96 -3.89 24.12
N LYS A 219 7.91 -3.03 23.73
CA LYS A 219 7.65 -1.96 22.76
C LYS A 219 7.47 -2.55 21.36
N TRP A 220 8.30 -3.51 20.97
CA TRP A 220 8.18 -4.19 19.68
C TRP A 220 6.87 -4.97 19.55
N GLU A 221 6.45 -5.67 20.60
CA GLU A 221 5.14 -6.36 20.67
C GLU A 221 3.99 -5.38 20.51
N LYS A 222 4.05 -4.22 21.19
CA LYS A 222 3.06 -3.16 21.02
C LYS A 222 2.99 -2.65 19.58
N ILE A 223 4.14 -2.31 18.98
CA ILE A 223 4.21 -1.85 17.58
C ILE A 223 3.64 -2.91 16.63
N LYS A 224 3.94 -4.19 16.85
CA LYS A 224 3.37 -5.29 16.05
C LYS A 224 1.84 -5.31 16.15
N SER A 225 1.30 -5.22 17.36
CA SER A 225 -0.15 -5.17 17.59
C SER A 225 -0.79 -3.97 16.87
N ASP A 226 -0.21 -2.78 17.01
CA ASP A 226 -0.70 -1.57 16.37
C ASP A 226 -0.72 -1.71 14.83
N LEU A 227 0.34 -2.29 14.25
CA LEU A 227 0.41 -2.56 12.80
C LEU A 227 -0.61 -3.61 12.35
N GLN A 228 -0.91 -4.63 13.16
CA GLN A 228 -1.94 -5.62 12.85
C GLN A 228 -3.35 -5.02 12.88
N THR A 229 -3.61 -4.12 13.83
CA THR A 229 -4.85 -3.34 13.86
C THR A 229 -4.98 -2.46 12.62
N GLU A 230 -3.92 -1.75 12.22
CA GLU A 230 -3.92 -0.92 11.01
C GLU A 230 -4.20 -1.76 9.75
N ILE A 231 -3.58 -2.93 9.59
CA ILE A 231 -3.87 -3.85 8.48
C ILE A 231 -5.36 -4.23 8.49
N SER A 232 -5.92 -4.55 9.67
CA SER A 232 -7.32 -4.95 9.79
C SER A 232 -8.27 -3.82 9.37
N HIS A 233 -7.96 -2.58 9.74
CA HIS A 233 -8.71 -1.39 9.34
C HIS A 233 -8.62 -1.14 7.84
N LEU A 234 -7.43 -1.24 7.24
CA LEU A 234 -7.22 -1.08 5.80
C LEU A 234 -7.93 -2.16 4.98
N VAL A 235 -7.89 -3.42 5.43
CA VAL A 235 -8.57 -4.54 4.78
C VAL A 235 -10.09 -4.36 4.87
N PHE A 236 -10.62 -4.01 6.04
CA PHE A 236 -12.05 -3.73 6.19
C PHE A 236 -12.52 -2.55 5.32
N GLY A 237 -11.70 -1.49 5.24
CA GLY A 237 -11.91 -0.39 4.31
C GLY A 237 -11.96 -0.87 2.85
N ASN A 238 -11.04 -1.74 2.44
CA ASN A 238 -11.02 -2.31 1.08
C ASN A 238 -12.27 -3.14 0.79
N VAL A 239 -12.76 -3.94 1.73
CA VAL A 239 -13.99 -4.73 1.56
C VAL A 239 -15.19 -3.80 1.33
N LYS A 240 -15.32 -2.74 2.13
CA LYS A 240 -16.36 -1.71 1.93
C LYS A 240 -16.26 -1.06 0.55
N VAL A 241 -15.05 -0.86 0.04
CA VAL A 241 -14.80 -0.23 -1.26
C VAL A 241 -15.06 -1.19 -2.43
N GLN A 242 -14.70 -2.47 -2.30
CA GLN A 242 -14.92 -3.51 -3.32
C GLN A 242 -16.40 -3.88 -3.47
N HIS A 243 -17.18 -3.86 -2.38
CA HIS A 243 -18.64 -4.01 -2.48
C HIS A 243 -19.29 -2.92 -3.34
N LEU A 244 -18.63 -1.77 -3.53
CA LEU A 244 -19.10 -0.68 -4.40
C LEU A 244 -18.73 -0.92 -5.87
N GLU A 245 -17.63 -1.63 -6.16
CA GLU A 245 -17.30 -2.08 -7.52
C GLU A 245 -18.22 -3.23 -7.98
N ALA A 246 -18.72 -4.07 -7.08
CA ALA A 246 -19.70 -5.11 -7.42
C ALA A 246 -21.07 -4.55 -7.87
N ILE A 247 -21.34 -3.26 -7.65
CA ILE A 247 -22.49 -2.55 -8.23
C ILE A 247 -22.26 -2.31 -9.74
N ASN A 248 -21.01 -2.27 -10.19
CA ASN A 248 -20.60 -2.09 -11.60
C ASN A 248 -20.55 -3.38 -12.43
N THR A 249 -20.69 -4.58 -11.85
CA THR A 249 -20.94 -5.81 -12.62
C THR A 249 -22.42 -5.84 -13.05
N ILE A 250 -22.74 -4.91 -13.94
CA ILE A 250 -23.88 -4.91 -14.85
C ILE A 250 -23.27 -4.98 -16.26
N GLU A 251 -22.62 -6.11 -16.54
CA GLU A 251 -22.55 -6.74 -17.86
C GLU A 251 -23.28 -8.08 -17.72
#